data_AF-A0A151KUF4-F1
#
_entry.id   AF-A0A151KUF4-F1
#
_cell.length_a   1.000
_cell.length_b   1.000
_cell.length_c   1.000
_cell.angle_alpha   90.00
_cell.angle_beta   90.00
_cell.angle_gamma   90.00
#
_symmetry.space_group_name_H-M   'P 1'
#
loop_
_entity.id
_entity.type
_entity.pdbx_description
1 polymer ?
#
loop_
_entity_poly.entity_id
_entity_poly.type
_entity_poly.pdbx_seq_one_letter_code
_entity_poly.pdbx_strand_id
1 'polypeptide(L)'
;MNYLEQSEIIYDAFLTQHGIHLFRKQDGNLISANSGNKSPYKILTEYRGLSIGVSFQHLKSPAIEVYLKENLTANQELSNAIFDTFSSIFSHYGVKFSSIKAEGAFDLYLAPFSLNGDNLRVACSILKDLSENFGELRRTSSV
;
A
#
# COMPACT_ATOMS: atom_id res chain seq x y z
N MET A 1 -13.17 16.56 -8.01
CA MET A 1 -13.14 15.71 -6.82
C MET A 1 -11.79 15.89 -6.15
N ASN A 2 -11.76 16.41 -4.93
CA ASN A 2 -10.52 16.63 -4.18
C ASN A 2 -9.96 15.30 -3.63
N TYR A 3 -8.72 15.29 -3.13
CA TYR A 3 -8.10 14.05 -2.65
C TYR A 3 -8.79 13.45 -1.42
N LEU A 4 -9.44 14.26 -0.58
CA LEU A 4 -10.18 13.76 0.58
C LEU A 4 -11.43 12.98 0.15
N GLU A 5 -12.18 13.49 -0.82
CA GLU A 5 -13.34 12.78 -1.39
C GLU A 5 -12.94 11.45 -2.03
N GLN A 6 -11.83 11.44 -2.78
CA GLN A 6 -11.30 10.20 -3.37
C GLN A 6 -10.84 9.20 -2.29
N SER A 7 -10.23 9.71 -1.22
CA SER A 7 -9.80 8.92 -0.07
C SER A 7 -10.98 8.23 0.62
N GLU A 8 -12.09 8.92 0.85
CA GLU A 8 -13.30 8.32 1.42
C GLU A 8 -13.86 7.20 0.53
N ILE A 9 -13.94 7.41 -0.80
CA ILE A 9 -14.42 6.40 -1.75
C ILE A 9 -13.57 5.12 -1.66
N ILE A 10 -12.24 5.26 -1.64
CA ILE A 10 -11.33 4.12 -1.57
C ILE A 10 -11.44 3.42 -0.22
N TYR A 11 -11.50 4.19 0.87
CA TYR A 11 -11.68 3.66 2.22
C TYR A 11 -12.96 2.84 2.35
N ASP A 12 -14.10 3.39 1.93
CA ASP A 12 -15.40 2.73 1.99
C ASP A 12 -15.44 1.48 1.11
N ALA A 13 -14.85 1.54 -0.08
CA ALA A 13 -14.74 0.40 -0.98
C ALA A 13 -13.91 -0.73 -0.35
N PHE A 14 -12.77 -0.41 0.26
CA PHE A 14 -11.91 -1.40 0.89
C PHE A 14 -12.57 -2.02 2.12
N LEU A 15 -13.21 -1.18 2.96
CA LEU A 15 -13.97 -1.64 4.12
C LEU A 15 -15.12 -2.56 3.71
N THR A 16 -15.88 -2.20 2.68
CA THR A 16 -17.00 -2.99 2.18
C THR A 16 -16.56 -4.32 1.57
N GLN A 17 -15.46 -4.32 0.80
CA GLN A 17 -15.00 -5.52 0.09
C GLN A 17 -14.28 -6.52 0.99
N HIS A 18 -13.57 -6.04 2.01
CA HIS A 18 -12.67 -6.90 2.79
C HIS A 18 -12.92 -6.85 4.30
N GLY A 19 -13.75 -5.92 4.81
CA GLY A 19 -14.04 -5.79 6.23
C GLY A 19 -12.87 -5.21 7.04
N ILE A 20 -12.04 -4.38 6.42
CA ILE A 20 -10.74 -3.95 6.94
C ILE A 20 -10.64 -2.41 6.88
N HIS A 21 -10.18 -1.77 7.96
CA HIS A 21 -10.07 -0.30 8.05
C HIS A 21 -8.69 0.22 7.66
N LEU A 22 -8.57 1.03 6.62
CA LEU A 22 -7.31 1.73 6.33
C LEU A 22 -7.07 2.85 7.34
N PHE A 23 -5.81 3.16 7.66
CA PHE A 23 -5.49 4.36 8.43
C PHE A 23 -5.41 5.57 7.51
N ARG A 24 -6.32 6.52 7.70
CA ARG A 24 -6.34 7.76 6.93
C ARG A 24 -5.48 8.84 7.58
N LYS A 25 -4.52 9.37 6.83
CA LYS A 25 -3.73 10.54 7.22
C LYS A 25 -4.50 11.84 6.96
N GLN A 26 -4.06 12.93 7.58
CA GLN A 26 -4.65 14.27 7.38
C GLN A 26 -4.54 14.77 5.93
N ASP A 27 -3.54 14.31 5.19
CA ASP A 27 -3.31 14.63 3.77
C ASP A 27 -4.15 13.78 2.80
N GLY A 28 -5.02 12.90 3.32
CA GLY A 28 -5.87 12.00 2.54
C GLY A 28 -5.20 10.68 2.15
N ASN A 29 -3.89 10.51 2.32
CA ASN A 29 -3.24 9.23 2.06
C ASN A 29 -3.80 8.14 3.00
N LEU A 30 -3.92 6.93 2.47
CA LEU A 30 -4.43 5.77 3.19
C LEU A 30 -3.30 4.79 3.44
N ILE A 31 -3.15 4.28 4.65
CA ILE A 31 -2.15 3.28 5.00
C ILE A 31 -2.84 1.95 5.25
N SER A 32 -2.41 0.92 4.52
CA SER A 32 -2.85 -0.47 4.72
C SER A 32 -1.82 -1.29 5.49
N ALA A 33 -0.55 -0.92 5.51
CA ALA A 33 0.45 -1.51 6.38
C ALA A 33 1.63 -0.56 6.57
N ASN A 34 2.18 -0.44 7.77
CA ASN A 34 3.49 0.21 7.94
C ASN A 34 4.28 -0.41 9.09
N SER A 35 5.60 -0.24 9.04
CA SER A 35 6.51 -0.70 10.09
C SER A 35 6.59 0.26 11.30
N GLY A 36 5.71 1.27 11.36
CA GLY A 36 5.67 2.26 12.43
C GLY A 36 4.54 2.01 13.42
N ASN A 37 4.50 2.79 14.50
CA ASN A 37 3.46 2.66 15.54
C ASN A 37 2.12 3.34 15.17
N LYS A 38 1.97 3.84 13.95
CA LYS A 38 0.82 4.68 13.52
C LYS A 38 -0.12 3.99 12.54
N SER A 39 0.09 2.70 12.24
CA SER A 39 -0.83 1.89 11.43
C SER A 39 -1.61 0.89 12.30
N PRO A 40 -2.88 0.63 12.02
CA PRO A 40 -3.65 -0.47 12.62
C PRO A 40 -3.13 -1.85 12.19
N TYR A 41 -2.34 -1.91 11.11
CA TYR A 41 -1.68 -3.12 10.62
C TYR A 41 -0.20 -3.11 11.01
N LYS A 42 0.18 -4.12 11.77
CA LYS A 42 1.58 -4.38 12.11
C LYS A 42 2.21 -5.18 10.98
N ILE A 43 3.14 -4.55 10.28
CA ILE A 43 4.07 -5.25 9.40
C ILE A 43 4.91 -6.22 10.25
N LEU A 44 5.24 -7.39 9.68
CA LEU A 44 6.11 -8.35 10.35
C LEU A 44 7.45 -7.71 10.71
N THR A 45 8.00 -8.07 11.86
CA THR A 45 9.15 -7.36 12.43
C THR A 45 10.40 -7.39 11.57
N GLU A 46 10.57 -8.38 10.69
CA GLU A 46 11.66 -8.42 9.70
C GLU A 46 11.56 -7.33 8.62
N TYR A 47 10.38 -6.80 8.30
CA TYR A 47 10.19 -5.81 7.22
C TYR A 47 10.20 -4.35 7.72
N ARG A 48 11.05 -4.05 8.73
CA ARG A 48 11.20 -2.67 9.25
C ARG A 48 11.68 -1.72 8.15
N GLY A 49 10.86 -0.74 7.78
CA GLY A 49 11.14 0.19 6.69
C GLY A 49 10.17 0.08 5.51
N LEU A 50 9.25 -0.87 5.54
CA LEU A 50 8.17 -1.03 4.57
C LEU A 50 6.93 -0.20 4.96
N SER A 51 6.28 0.40 3.97
CA SER A 51 4.94 0.97 4.09
C SER A 51 4.14 0.69 2.82
N ILE A 52 2.87 0.36 2.98
CA ILE A 52 1.93 0.02 1.91
C ILE A 52 0.66 0.85 2.11
N GLY A 53 0.15 1.41 1.03
CA GLY A 53 -1.03 2.25 1.11
C GLY A 53 -1.49 2.80 -0.23
N VAL A 54 -2.29 3.87 -0.18
CA VAL A 54 -2.70 4.67 -1.32
C VAL A 54 -2.21 6.09 -1.13
N SER A 55 -1.58 6.61 -2.18
CA SER A 55 -0.98 7.95 -2.21
C SER A 55 -1.63 8.82 -3.28
N PHE A 56 -1.77 10.10 -2.94
CA PHE A 56 -2.27 11.16 -3.82
C PHE A 56 -1.21 12.22 -4.13
N GLN A 57 0.04 12.01 -3.68
CA GLN A 57 1.08 13.04 -3.68
C GLN A 57 2.00 12.98 -4.90
N HIS A 58 2.16 11.79 -5.48
CA HIS A 58 3.17 11.55 -6.51
C HIS A 58 2.63 11.57 -7.93
N LEU A 59 1.32 11.41 -8.11
CA LEU A 59 0.65 11.30 -9.41
C LEU A 59 -0.69 12.06 -9.39
N LYS A 60 -1.20 12.39 -10.58
CA LYS A 60 -2.53 13.04 -10.73
C LYS A 60 -3.69 12.12 -10.34
N SER A 61 -3.47 10.81 -10.43
CA SER A 61 -4.41 9.75 -10.06
C SER A 61 -3.99 9.11 -8.74
N PRO A 62 -4.91 8.56 -7.94
CA PRO A 62 -4.53 7.74 -6.80
C PRO A 62 -3.64 6.59 -7.26
N ALA A 63 -2.67 6.23 -6.43
CA ALA A 63 -1.76 5.14 -6.70
C ALA A 63 -1.61 4.25 -5.49
N ILE A 64 -1.58 2.93 -5.72
CA ILE A 64 -1.07 2.01 -4.72
C ILE A 64 0.42 2.32 -4.56
N GLU A 65 0.82 2.49 -3.31
CA GLU A 65 2.16 2.85 -2.90
C GLU A 65 2.78 1.69 -2.12
N VAL A 66 3.98 1.27 -2.55
CA VAL A 66 4.89 0.43 -1.76
C VAL A 66 6.16 1.24 -1.56
N TYR A 67 6.46 1.57 -0.31
CA TYR A 67 7.60 2.36 0.11
C TYR A 67 8.60 1.49 0.85
N LEU A 68 9.87 1.51 0.43
CA LEU A 68 10.99 0.79 1.06
C LEU A 68 12.08 1.76 1.53
N LYS A 69 12.33 1.79 2.84
CA LYS A 69 13.42 2.61 3.42
C LYS A 69 14.77 1.89 3.39
N GLU A 70 15.84 2.62 3.05
CA GLU A 70 17.16 2.65 3.72
C GLU A 70 17.60 1.35 4.40
N ASN A 71 17.12 1.16 5.62
CA ASN A 71 17.61 0.09 6.48
C ASN A 71 17.26 -1.32 5.98
N LEU A 72 16.35 -1.47 5.00
CA LEU A 72 16.12 -2.74 4.30
C LEU A 72 17.15 -2.98 3.18
N THR A 73 17.63 -1.92 2.51
CA THR A 73 18.59 -2.05 1.39
C THR A 73 19.98 -2.50 1.85
N ALA A 74 20.27 -2.46 3.15
CA ALA A 74 21.47 -3.06 3.72
C ALA A 74 21.44 -4.60 3.73
N ASN A 75 20.25 -5.22 3.60
CA ASN A 75 20.07 -6.65 3.40
C ASN A 75 19.48 -6.90 2.00
N GLN A 76 20.37 -7.04 1.02
CA GLN A 76 20.02 -7.16 -0.39
C GLN A 76 19.08 -8.35 -0.68
N GLU A 77 19.26 -9.49 0.00
CA GLU A 77 18.41 -10.66 -0.17
C GLU A 77 16.97 -10.38 0.26
N LEU A 78 16.78 -9.71 1.40
CA LEU A 78 15.46 -9.33 1.90
C LEU A 78 14.80 -8.29 0.98
N SER A 79 15.55 -7.28 0.51
CA SER A 79 15.04 -6.31 -0.46
C SER A 79 14.58 -6.96 -1.76
N ASN A 80 15.36 -7.92 -2.29
CA ASN A 80 14.97 -8.66 -3.49
C ASN A 80 13.71 -9.49 -3.25
N ALA A 81 13.61 -10.18 -2.10
CA ALA A 81 12.43 -10.96 -1.76
C ALA A 81 11.16 -10.10 -1.65
N ILE A 82 11.26 -8.91 -1.02
CA ILE A 82 10.15 -7.95 -0.95
C ILE A 82 9.76 -7.49 -2.37
N PHE A 83 10.75 -7.13 -3.18
CA PHE A 83 10.54 -6.72 -4.57
C PHE A 83 9.83 -7.78 -5.39
N ASP A 84 10.34 -9.00 -5.38
CA ASP A 84 9.77 -10.14 -6.11
C ASP A 84 8.34 -10.42 -5.65
N THR A 85 8.08 -10.29 -4.35
CA THR A 85 6.74 -10.52 -3.77
C THR A 85 5.72 -9.51 -4.26
N PHE A 86 5.98 -8.20 -4.12
CA PHE A 86 5.00 -7.22 -4.59
C PHE A 86 4.90 -7.23 -6.13
N SER A 87 6.02 -7.44 -6.84
CA SER A 87 6.04 -7.52 -8.30
C SER A 87 5.18 -8.67 -8.81
N SER A 88 5.28 -9.84 -8.16
CA SER A 88 4.42 -11.01 -8.42
C SER A 88 2.94 -10.69 -8.19
N ILE A 89 2.59 -9.99 -7.10
CA ILE A 89 1.22 -9.56 -6.83
C ILE A 89 0.70 -8.62 -7.92
N PHE A 90 1.44 -7.56 -8.28
CA PHE A 90 1.01 -6.66 -9.35
C PHE A 90 0.84 -7.39 -10.69
N SER A 91 1.75 -8.32 -11.01
CA SER A 91 1.69 -9.15 -12.21
C SER A 91 0.45 -10.07 -12.23
N HIS A 92 0.10 -10.67 -11.08
CA HIS A 92 -1.10 -11.49 -10.93
C HIS A 92 -2.39 -10.73 -11.31
N TYR A 93 -2.46 -9.44 -10.96
CA TYR A 93 -3.58 -8.56 -11.32
C TYR A 93 -3.42 -7.84 -12.67
N GLY A 94 -2.35 -8.09 -13.42
CA GLY A 94 -2.08 -7.43 -14.70
C GLY A 94 -1.80 -5.93 -14.59
N VAL A 95 -1.35 -5.47 -13.43
CA VAL A 95 -1.09 -4.05 -13.14
C VAL A 95 0.40 -3.75 -13.28
N LYS A 96 0.72 -2.66 -13.98
CA LYS A 96 2.09 -2.14 -14.06
C LYS A 96 2.33 -1.09 -12.98
N PHE A 97 3.53 -1.08 -12.42
CA PHE A 97 3.98 -0.04 -11.50
C PHE A 97 5.24 0.65 -12.06
N SER A 98 5.49 1.87 -11.58
CA SER A 98 6.72 2.61 -11.82
C SER A 98 7.51 2.75 -10.53
N SER A 99 8.83 2.79 -10.62
CA SER A 99 9.71 3.13 -9.49
C SER A 99 10.17 4.58 -9.57
N ILE A 100 10.14 5.29 -8.45
CA ILE A 100 10.79 6.59 -8.28
C ILE A 100 11.94 6.38 -7.29
N LYS A 101 13.18 6.59 -7.76
CA LYS A 101 14.30 6.87 -6.85
C LYS A 101 14.18 8.32 -6.45
N ALA A 102 13.75 8.60 -5.24
CA ALA A 102 13.81 9.96 -4.73
C ALA A 102 15.11 10.17 -3.94
N GLU A 103 15.46 11.42 -3.68
CA GLU A 103 16.78 11.79 -3.16
C GLU A 103 17.01 11.21 -1.75
N GLY A 104 18.06 10.39 -1.58
CA GLY A 104 18.26 9.54 -0.41
C GLY A 104 17.64 8.16 -0.67
N ALA A 105 18.31 7.07 -0.36
CA ALA A 105 18.17 5.77 -1.02
C ALA A 105 16.89 4.94 -0.68
N PHE A 106 15.73 5.58 -0.67
CA PHE A 106 14.46 4.88 -0.64
C PHE A 106 13.99 4.52 -2.04
N ASP A 107 13.36 3.35 -2.15
CA ASP A 107 12.67 2.92 -3.36
C ASP A 107 11.16 3.09 -3.16
N LEU A 108 10.54 3.90 -4.02
CA LEU A 108 9.12 4.15 -4.04
C LEU A 108 8.50 3.52 -5.28
N TYR A 109 7.56 2.59 -5.10
CA TYR A 109 6.84 1.95 -6.19
C TYR A 109 5.39 2.40 -6.20
N LEU A 110 4.93 2.81 -7.39
CA LEU A 110 3.61 3.41 -7.58
C LEU A 110 2.86 2.74 -8.72
N ALA A 111 1.65 2.27 -8.45
CA ALA A 111 0.73 1.76 -9.45
C ALA A 111 -0.53 2.64 -9.49
N PRO A 112 -0.65 3.56 -10.47
CA PRO A 112 -1.83 4.41 -10.59
C PRO A 112 -3.05 3.59 -10.97
N PHE A 113 -4.20 3.96 -10.41
CA PHE A 113 -5.50 3.37 -10.75
C PHE A 113 -6.57 4.46 -10.89
N SER A 114 -7.73 4.08 -11.44
CA SER A 114 -8.91 4.95 -11.50
C SER A 114 -9.99 4.46 -10.54
N LEU A 115 -10.86 5.36 -10.11
CA LEU A 115 -11.96 5.06 -9.18
C LEU A 115 -13.18 4.42 -9.87
N ASN A 116 -13.02 3.84 -11.06
CA ASN A 116 -14.10 3.08 -11.69
C ASN A 116 -14.22 1.70 -11.02
N GLY A 117 -15.41 1.09 -11.08
CA GLY A 117 -15.74 -0.07 -10.26
C GLY A 117 -14.74 -1.23 -10.35
N ASP A 118 -14.29 -1.58 -11.55
CA ASP A 118 -13.35 -2.69 -11.74
C ASP A 118 -11.94 -2.34 -11.28
N ASN A 119 -11.41 -1.17 -11.64
CA ASN A 119 -10.06 -0.77 -11.24
C ASN A 119 -9.98 -0.52 -9.72
N LEU A 120 -11.03 0.00 -9.10
CA LEU A 120 -11.11 0.18 -7.66
C LEU A 120 -11.14 -1.17 -6.94
N ARG A 121 -11.91 -2.15 -7.43
CA ARG A 121 -11.94 -3.51 -6.89
C ARG A 121 -10.58 -4.21 -7.00
N VAL A 122 -9.92 -4.09 -8.15
CA VAL A 122 -8.56 -4.60 -8.35
C VAL A 122 -7.59 -3.92 -7.39
N ALA A 123 -7.67 -2.60 -7.23
CA ALA A 123 -6.80 -1.87 -6.33
C ALA A 123 -6.98 -2.29 -4.86
N CYS A 124 -8.23 -2.47 -4.42
CA CYS A 124 -8.54 -3.01 -3.09
C CYS A 124 -7.96 -4.42 -2.89
N SER A 125 -8.07 -5.28 -3.91
CA SER A 125 -7.57 -6.66 -3.84
C SER A 125 -6.03 -6.69 -3.75
N ILE A 126 -5.34 -5.86 -4.54
CA ILE A 126 -3.88 -5.72 -4.46
C ILE A 126 -3.46 -5.23 -3.06
N LEU A 127 -4.11 -4.18 -2.53
CA LEU A 127 -3.80 -3.66 -1.20
C LEU A 127 -3.96 -4.72 -0.11
N LYS A 128 -5.01 -5.54 -0.21
CA LYS A 128 -5.24 -6.67 0.70
C LYS A 128 -4.10 -7.68 0.62
N ASP A 129 -3.77 -8.16 -0.58
CA ASP A 129 -2.75 -9.20 -0.77
C ASP A 129 -1.36 -8.71 -0.34
N LEU A 130 -1.01 -7.46 -0.65
CA LEU A 130 0.21 -6.84 -0.13
C LEU A 130 0.21 -6.83 1.41
N SER A 131 -0.90 -6.44 2.03
CA SER A 131 -0.99 -6.36 3.49
C SER A 131 -0.93 -7.73 4.16
N GLU A 132 -1.45 -8.79 3.53
CA GLU A 132 -1.38 -10.18 4.03
C GLU A 132 -0.01 -10.83 3.83
N ASN A 133 0.72 -10.47 2.77
CA ASN A 133 2.06 -11.00 2.54
C ASN A 133 3.10 -10.36 3.45
N PHE A 134 2.93 -9.08 3.79
CA PHE A 134 3.94 -8.32 4.53
C PHE A 134 3.55 -8.01 5.99
N GLY A 135 2.35 -8.40 6.42
CA GLY A 135 1.87 -8.15 7.77
C GLY A 135 0.81 -9.14 8.19
N GLU A 136 0.39 -9.03 9.45
CA GLU A 136 -0.80 -9.73 9.92
C GLU A 136 -2.00 -8.78 9.83
N LEU A 137 -2.98 -9.11 9.00
CA LEU A 137 -4.27 -8.44 9.03
C LEU A 137 -4.94 -8.69 10.38
N ARG A 138 -4.94 -7.68 11.25
CA ARG A 138 -5.85 -7.69 12.40
C ARG A 138 -7.25 -7.42 11.88
N ARG A 139 -8.08 -8.47 11.84
CA ARG A 139 -9.53 -8.31 11.68
C ARG A 139 -10.03 -7.34 12.75
N THR A 140 -11.03 -6.54 12.41
CA THR A 140 -11.74 -5.74 13.40
C THR A 140 -12.24 -6.67 14.50
N SER A 141 -11.73 -6.49 15.72
CA SER A 141 -12.48 -6.94 16.89
C SER A 141 -13.81 -6.22 16.82
N SER A 142 -14.92 -6.96 16.76
CA SER A 142 -16.23 -6.41 17.08
C SER A 142 -16.11 -5.73 18.45
N VAL A 143 -16.13 -4.40 18.45
CA VAL A 143 -16.32 -3.58 19.67
C VAL A 143 -17.78 -3.65 20.03
#